data_AF-A0A250FL96-F1
#
_entry.id   AF-A0A250FL96-F1
#
_cell.length_a   1.000
_cell.length_b   1.000
_cell.length_c   1.000
_cell.angle_alpha   90.00
_cell.angle_beta   90.00
_cell.angle_gamma   90.00
#
_symmetry.space_group_name_H-M   'P 1'
#
loop_
_entity.id
_entity.type
_entity.pdbx_description
1 polymer ?
#
loop_
_entity_poly.entity_id
_entity_poly.type
_entity_poly.pdbx_seq_one_letter_code
_entity_poly.pdbx_strand_id
1 'polypeptide(L)'
;MYKINLQYTILKDFLPALKIYLLSLPLENTPTMIQSMTGFGKSTLQLENKKITLEIKSLNSKAIDLNVRIPQAYREKELLLRKVISDRLERGKIDFTLTVENTSQSSATLINTAVVRGYMEQLQTITPEASSVDLLGIAMRLPEAISTPLEEVDEEEFALIEKQLLIALEHLQDFRSKEGAILKKDFSLRISNIQELLQQVEVLDEERFQAIRSRMERAIDEIRERVDENRFEQELIFYLEKLDITEEKVRLTNHLNYFLATLEETQSNGRKLGFIAQEMGREINTLGSKANHAAMQQIVVLMKNELEKIKEQVLNIL
;
A
#
# COMPACT_ATOMS: atom_id res chain seq x y z
N MET A 1 28.33 48.88 -8.26
CA MET A 1 27.77 48.13 -7.12
C MET A 1 26.24 48.06 -7.08
N TYR A 2 25.49 49.08 -7.55
CA TYR A 2 24.01 49.08 -7.43
C TYR A 2 23.24 48.10 -8.36
N LYS A 3 23.76 47.72 -9.54
CA LYS A 3 23.05 46.83 -10.48
C LYS A 3 23.11 45.33 -10.15
N ILE A 4 24.13 44.88 -9.42
CA ILE A 4 24.30 43.46 -9.06
C ILE A 4 23.35 43.06 -7.91
N ASN A 5 23.09 43.97 -6.97
CA ASN A 5 22.14 43.73 -5.88
C ASN A 5 20.69 43.59 -6.37
N LEU A 6 20.29 44.32 -7.43
CA LEU A 6 18.91 44.26 -7.93
C LEU A 6 18.60 42.91 -8.59
N GLN A 7 19.54 42.34 -9.36
CA GLN A 7 19.38 40.99 -9.94
C GLN A 7 19.38 39.89 -8.87
N TYR A 8 20.18 40.04 -7.80
CA TYR A 8 20.20 39.06 -6.70
C TYR A 8 18.90 39.07 -5.88
N THR A 9 18.30 40.24 -5.64
CA THR A 9 17.01 40.36 -4.96
C THR A 9 15.89 39.76 -5.79
N ILE A 10 15.84 40.07 -7.10
CA ILE A 10 14.83 39.52 -8.01
C ILE A 10 14.95 37.98 -8.11
N LEU A 11 16.17 37.42 -8.18
CA LEU A 11 16.36 35.96 -8.17
C LEU A 11 15.97 35.32 -6.82
N LYS A 12 16.23 35.99 -5.69
CA LYS A 12 15.83 35.49 -4.36
C LYS A 12 14.32 35.45 -4.17
N ASP A 13 13.60 36.42 -4.72
CA ASP A 13 12.14 36.50 -4.63
C ASP A 13 11.45 35.55 -5.63
N PHE A 14 12.09 35.26 -6.78
CA PHE A 14 11.59 34.31 -7.77
C PHE A 14 11.91 32.85 -7.45
N LEU A 15 13.00 32.53 -6.72
CA LEU A 15 13.36 31.15 -6.40
C LEU A 15 12.27 30.39 -5.62
N PRO A 16 11.63 30.97 -4.59
CA PRO A 16 10.51 30.33 -3.90
C PRO A 16 9.33 30.08 -4.84
N ALA A 17 8.95 31.08 -5.64
CA ALA A 17 7.85 30.98 -6.60
C ALA A 17 8.11 29.93 -7.70
N LEU A 18 9.35 29.87 -8.23
CA LEU A 18 9.77 28.90 -9.22
C LEU A 18 9.81 27.49 -8.63
N LYS A 19 10.23 27.33 -7.37
CA LYS A 19 10.23 26.04 -6.67
C LYS A 19 8.80 25.55 -6.42
N ILE A 20 7.87 26.43 -6.07
CA ILE A 20 6.43 26.13 -5.95
C ILE A 20 5.84 25.76 -7.32
N TYR A 21 6.22 26.47 -8.38
CA TYR A 21 5.78 26.17 -9.74
C TYR A 21 6.31 24.81 -10.21
N LEU A 22 7.58 24.49 -9.93
CA LEU A 22 8.18 23.18 -10.19
C LEU A 22 7.55 22.05 -9.37
N LEU A 23 7.12 22.31 -8.13
CA LEU A 23 6.36 21.38 -7.28
C LEU A 23 4.90 21.19 -7.73
N SER A 24 4.36 22.15 -8.51
CA SER A 24 3.01 22.10 -9.07
C SER A 24 2.93 21.46 -10.46
N LEU A 25 4.09 21.29 -11.14
CA LEU A 25 4.15 20.55 -12.38
C LEU A 25 3.80 19.08 -12.12
N PRO A 26 3.04 18.40 -13.01
CA PRO A 26 2.94 16.96 -12.96
C PRO A 26 4.36 16.40 -13.06
N LEU A 27 4.79 15.64 -12.06
CA LEU A 27 6.06 14.91 -12.09
C LEU A 27 6.11 14.16 -13.41
N GLU A 28 7.04 14.53 -14.30
CA GLU A 28 7.31 13.76 -15.50
C GLU A 28 7.58 12.32 -15.06
N ASN A 29 6.84 11.38 -15.66
CA ASN A 29 6.87 9.95 -15.40
C ASN A 29 8.31 9.44 -15.33
N THR A 30 8.85 9.37 -14.11
CA THR A 30 9.96 8.48 -13.81
C THR A 30 9.49 7.06 -14.14
N PRO A 31 10.37 6.18 -14.66
CA PRO A 31 9.98 4.81 -14.99
C PRO A 31 9.37 4.21 -13.72
N THR A 32 8.06 3.99 -13.79
CA THR A 32 7.22 3.69 -12.63
C THR A 32 7.53 2.27 -12.21
N MET A 33 8.47 2.15 -11.27
CA MET A 33 8.68 0.93 -10.52
C MET A 33 7.41 0.55 -9.77
N ILE A 34 7.21 -0.74 -9.54
CA ILE A 34 6.14 -1.29 -8.70
C ILE A 34 6.07 -0.47 -7.41
N GLN A 35 4.87 -0.03 -7.05
CA GLN A 35 4.60 0.68 -5.80
C GLN A 35 3.88 -0.21 -4.82
N SER A 36 4.20 -0.05 -3.53
CA SER A 36 3.41 -0.64 -2.45
C SER A 36 2.11 0.14 -2.22
N MET A 37 1.08 -0.53 -1.71
CA MET A 37 -0.16 0.09 -1.23
C MET A 37 0.02 0.79 0.12
N THR A 38 0.99 0.37 0.93
CA THR A 38 1.29 0.96 2.23
C THR A 38 2.27 2.11 2.11
N GLY A 39 2.02 3.19 2.83
CA GLY A 39 2.86 4.38 2.74
C GLY A 39 2.70 5.30 3.93
N PHE A 40 3.77 6.03 4.22
CA PHE A 40 3.79 7.05 5.25
C PHE A 40 4.48 8.31 4.75
N GLY A 41 3.82 9.44 4.95
CA GLY A 41 4.34 10.76 4.64
C GLY A 41 4.19 11.66 5.85
N LYS A 42 5.23 12.43 6.17
CA LYS A 42 5.19 13.42 7.23
C LYS A 42 5.92 14.69 6.80
N SER A 43 5.35 15.83 7.15
CA SER A 43 5.99 17.13 7.00
C SER A 43 5.62 18.03 8.18
N THR A 44 6.49 18.99 8.47
CA THR A 44 6.33 19.90 9.62
C THR A 44 6.60 21.31 9.16
N LEU A 45 5.65 22.21 9.45
CA LEU A 45 5.78 23.64 9.30
C LEU A 45 6.05 24.26 10.67
N GLN A 46 7.14 25.02 10.78
CA GLN A 46 7.42 25.82 11.97
C GLN A 46 7.11 27.29 11.64
N LEU A 47 6.13 27.86 12.35
CA LEU A 47 5.82 29.29 12.35
C LEU A 47 6.28 29.91 13.67
N GLU A 48 6.22 31.24 13.76
CA GLU A 48 6.69 31.99 14.94
C GLU A 48 5.97 31.56 16.24
N ASN A 49 4.64 31.38 16.18
CA ASN A 49 3.81 31.10 17.36
C ASN A 49 3.21 29.69 17.37
N LYS A 50 3.45 28.88 16.33
CA LYS A 50 2.84 27.55 16.18
C LYS A 50 3.69 26.61 15.34
N LYS A 51 3.53 25.32 15.61
CA LYS A 51 4.10 24.23 14.84
C LYS A 51 2.95 23.38 14.27
N ILE A 52 2.95 23.20 12.96
CA ILE A 52 1.92 22.43 12.25
C ILE A 52 2.56 21.18 11.69
N THR A 53 2.02 20.02 12.04
CA THR A 53 2.50 18.73 11.55
C THR A 53 1.41 18.11 10.67
N LEU A 54 1.81 17.71 9.46
CA LEU A 54 0.96 16.99 8.51
C LEU A 54 1.46 15.56 8.43
N GLU A 55 0.57 14.61 8.67
CA GLU A 55 0.86 13.18 8.55
C GLU A 55 -0.15 12.51 7.65
N ILE A 56 0.33 11.71 6.68
CA ILE A 56 -0.49 10.91 5.77
C ILE A 56 -0.06 9.47 5.92
N LYS A 57 -1.01 8.60 6.23
CA LYS A 57 -0.83 7.14 6.25
C LYS A 57 -1.72 6.54 5.18
N SER A 58 -1.19 5.61 4.41
CA SER A 58 -1.95 4.81 3.44
C SER A 58 -1.87 3.34 3.79
N LEU A 59 -3.01 2.68 3.73
CA LEU A 59 -3.17 1.23 3.84
C LEU A 59 -3.90 0.68 2.63
N ASN A 60 -3.81 -0.64 2.44
CA ASN A 60 -4.50 -1.36 1.36
C ASN A 60 -6.03 -1.19 1.48
N SER A 61 -6.65 -0.70 0.40
CA SER A 61 -8.10 -0.71 0.22
C SER A 61 -8.44 -0.70 -1.27
N LYS A 62 -9.56 -1.33 -1.63
CA LYS A 62 -10.01 -1.43 -3.03
C LYS A 62 -10.39 -0.08 -3.64
N ALA A 63 -10.83 0.86 -2.83
CA ALA A 63 -11.21 2.22 -3.21
C ALA A 63 -10.49 3.24 -2.33
N ILE A 64 -10.47 4.50 -2.76
CA ILE A 64 -10.03 5.61 -1.91
C ILE A 64 -11.03 5.76 -0.75
N ASP A 65 -10.54 5.60 0.46
CA ASP A 65 -11.27 5.91 1.70
C ASP A 65 -10.45 6.92 2.49
N LEU A 66 -10.79 8.21 2.37
CA LEU A 66 -10.02 9.30 2.96
C LEU A 66 -10.65 9.74 4.30
N ASN A 67 -9.97 9.39 5.38
CA ASN A 67 -10.25 9.88 6.72
C ASN A 67 -9.36 11.10 7.01
N VAL A 68 -10.00 12.23 7.32
CA VAL A 68 -9.31 13.51 7.55
C VAL A 68 -9.53 13.96 8.98
N ARG A 69 -8.45 14.18 9.73
CA ARG A 69 -8.47 14.71 11.09
C ARG A 69 -7.79 16.07 11.10
N ILE A 70 -8.60 17.13 11.22
CA ILE A 70 -8.14 18.51 11.18
C ILE A 70 -8.68 19.27 12.41
N PRO A 71 -7.90 20.19 13.02
CA PRO A 71 -8.35 21.03 14.13
C PRO A 71 -9.48 21.97 13.69
N GLN A 72 -10.34 22.36 14.63
CA GLN A 72 -11.55 23.15 14.32
C GLN A 72 -11.26 24.44 13.53
N ALA A 73 -10.14 25.10 13.81
CA ALA A 73 -9.72 26.33 13.11
C ALA A 73 -9.56 26.15 11.59
N TYR A 74 -9.22 24.95 11.10
CA TYR A 74 -8.94 24.70 9.68
C TYR A 74 -10.06 23.93 8.97
N ARG A 75 -11.21 23.70 9.63
CA ARG A 75 -12.30 22.90 9.06
C ARG A 75 -12.81 23.43 7.72
N GLU A 76 -12.87 24.75 7.54
CA GLU A 76 -13.32 25.35 6.29
C GLU A 76 -12.40 25.01 5.09
N LYS A 77 -11.13 24.71 5.37
CA LYS A 77 -10.13 24.34 4.37
C LYS A 77 -10.02 22.83 4.14
N GLU A 78 -10.75 22.01 4.90
CA GLU A 78 -10.70 20.54 4.82
C GLU A 78 -11.02 20.04 3.40
N LEU A 79 -12.04 20.60 2.75
CA LEU A 79 -12.48 20.16 1.43
C LEU A 79 -11.38 20.35 0.36
N LEU A 80 -10.60 21.43 0.47
CA LEU A 80 -9.48 21.72 -0.42
C LEU A 80 -8.36 20.70 -0.23
N LEU A 81 -7.96 20.43 1.02
CA LEU A 81 -6.91 19.46 1.32
C LEU A 81 -7.32 18.04 0.88
N ARG A 82 -8.60 17.66 1.11
CA ARG A 82 -9.15 16.39 0.63
C ARG A 82 -9.03 16.27 -0.88
N LYS A 83 -9.36 17.31 -1.64
CA LYS A 83 -9.24 17.31 -3.10
C LYS A 83 -7.79 17.08 -3.55
N VAL A 84 -6.82 17.80 -2.97
CA VAL A 84 -5.40 17.65 -3.29
C VAL A 84 -4.91 16.22 -3.04
N ILE A 85 -5.32 15.60 -1.93
CA ILE A 85 -4.95 14.21 -1.61
C ILE A 85 -5.58 13.23 -2.61
N SER A 86 -6.86 13.38 -2.91
CA SER A 86 -7.57 12.51 -3.86
C SER A 86 -7.08 12.64 -5.30
N ASP A 87 -6.64 13.82 -5.72
CA ASP A 87 -6.08 14.05 -7.06
C ASP A 87 -4.69 13.39 -7.22
N ARG A 88 -3.99 13.07 -6.12
CA ARG A 88 -2.63 12.52 -6.12
C ARG A 88 -2.56 11.02 -5.80
N LEU A 89 -3.59 10.45 -5.18
CA LEU A 89 -3.61 9.05 -4.76
C LEU A 89 -4.78 8.31 -5.42
N GLU A 90 -4.48 7.24 -6.15
CA GLU A 90 -5.49 6.51 -6.93
C GLU A 90 -6.34 5.53 -6.10
N ARG A 91 -5.74 4.89 -5.08
CA ARG A 91 -6.37 3.85 -4.23
C ARG A 91 -5.74 3.80 -2.84
N GLY A 92 -6.52 3.31 -1.87
CA GLY A 92 -6.07 3.04 -0.50
C GLY A 92 -6.97 3.65 0.56
N LYS A 93 -6.89 3.12 1.78
CA LYS A 93 -7.46 3.77 2.97
C LYS A 93 -6.42 4.75 3.48
N ILE A 94 -6.74 6.03 3.41
CA ILE A 94 -5.82 7.12 3.68
C ILE A 94 -6.26 7.83 4.96
N ASP A 95 -5.41 7.83 5.98
CA ASP A 95 -5.59 8.62 7.19
C ASP A 95 -4.69 9.85 7.08
N PHE A 96 -5.30 11.02 6.90
CA PHE A 96 -4.62 12.32 6.95
C PHE A 96 -4.90 13.00 8.28
N THR A 97 -3.85 13.46 8.95
CA THR A 97 -3.93 14.20 10.21
C THR A 97 -3.14 15.49 10.11
N LEU A 98 -3.80 16.61 10.43
CA LEU A 98 -3.19 17.90 10.65
C LEU A 98 -3.20 18.19 12.16
N THR A 99 -2.04 18.41 12.75
CA THR A 99 -1.89 18.73 14.17
C THR A 99 -1.26 20.11 14.30
N VAL A 100 -1.83 20.97 15.15
CA VAL A 100 -1.32 22.31 15.42
C VAL A 100 -0.96 22.40 16.89
N GLU A 101 0.31 22.66 17.15
CA GLU A 101 0.88 22.86 18.49
C GLU A 101 1.22 24.36 18.66
N ASN A 102 0.47 25.07 19.49
CA ASN A 102 0.78 26.45 19.81
C ASN A 102 2.05 26.51 20.67
N THR A 103 3.05 27.25 20.20
CA THR A 103 4.38 27.33 20.82
C THR A 103 4.51 28.57 21.71
N SER A 104 3.56 29.50 21.65
CA SER A 104 3.46 30.65 22.54
C SER A 104 2.78 30.28 23.87
N GLN A 105 3.33 30.72 25.01
CA GLN A 105 2.74 30.58 26.35
C GLN A 105 1.43 31.38 26.55
N SER A 106 1.04 32.21 25.58
CA SER A 106 -0.27 32.86 25.60
C SER A 106 -1.32 31.85 25.15
N SER A 107 -1.82 31.03 26.08
CA SER A 107 -3.11 30.39 25.88
C SER A 107 -4.15 31.51 25.87
N ALA A 108 -4.58 31.93 24.69
CA ALA A 108 -5.69 32.86 24.50
C ALA A 108 -7.05 32.23 24.88
N THR A 109 -7.09 31.41 25.93
CA THR A 109 -8.32 30.97 26.57
C THR A 109 -8.97 32.19 27.21
N LEU A 110 -10.01 32.69 26.54
CA LEU A 110 -10.83 33.80 26.99
C LEU A 110 -12.03 33.26 27.76
N ILE A 111 -12.36 33.91 28.87
CA ILE A 111 -13.61 33.60 29.59
C ILE A 111 -14.77 34.07 28.73
N ASN A 112 -15.71 33.16 28.43
CA ASN A 112 -16.96 33.51 27.78
C ASN A 112 -17.88 34.19 28.80
N THR A 113 -17.68 35.49 29.00
CA THR A 113 -18.37 36.27 30.04
C THR A 113 -19.89 36.23 29.91
N ALA A 114 -20.44 36.11 28.70
CA ALA A 114 -21.87 36.02 28.47
C ALA A 114 -22.44 34.67 28.98
N VAL A 115 -21.78 33.56 28.64
CA VAL A 115 -22.17 32.21 29.08
C VAL A 115 -22.01 32.07 30.59
N VAL A 116 -20.88 32.51 31.14
CA VAL A 116 -20.63 32.49 32.58
C VAL A 116 -21.69 33.29 33.33
N ARG A 117 -22.04 34.49 32.84
CA ARG A 117 -23.11 35.30 33.45
C ARG A 117 -24.47 34.62 33.38
N GLY A 118 -24.82 34.02 32.24
CA GLY A 118 -26.08 33.29 32.08
C GLY A 118 -26.19 32.09 33.04
N TYR A 119 -25.09 31.38 33.28
CA TYR A 119 -25.06 30.31 34.29
C TYR A 119 -25.19 30.84 35.71
N MET A 120 -24.49 31.93 36.05
CA MET A 120 -24.62 32.54 37.37
C MET A 120 -26.05 33.00 37.66
N GLU A 121 -26.73 33.61 36.69
CA GLU A 121 -28.14 34.03 36.82
C GLU A 121 -29.06 32.83 37.07
N GLN A 122 -28.92 31.75 36.28
CA GLN A 122 -29.73 30.54 36.46
C GLN A 122 -29.46 29.85 37.81
N LEU A 123 -28.20 29.72 38.20
CA LEU A 123 -27.84 29.10 39.48
C LEU A 123 -28.34 29.92 40.67
N GLN A 124 -28.35 31.25 40.57
CA GLN A 124 -28.91 32.14 41.61
C GLN A 124 -30.41 31.90 41.81
N THR A 125 -31.18 31.54 40.76
CA THR A 125 -32.61 31.21 40.91
C THR A 125 -32.85 29.93 41.71
N ILE A 126 -31.90 28.99 41.67
CA ILE A 126 -31.98 27.70 42.37
C ILE A 126 -31.49 27.84 43.82
N THR A 127 -30.47 28.66 44.04
CA THR A 127 -29.89 28.88 45.37
C THR A 127 -29.76 30.39 45.63
N PRO A 128 -30.84 31.06 46.05
CA PRO A 128 -30.87 32.52 46.22
C PRO A 128 -29.86 33.04 47.26
N GLU A 129 -29.48 32.20 48.22
CA GLU A 129 -28.53 32.56 49.29
C GLU A 129 -27.07 32.25 48.95
N ALA A 130 -26.78 31.68 47.78
CA ALA A 130 -25.40 31.37 47.38
C ALA A 130 -24.60 32.65 47.10
N SER A 131 -23.32 32.65 47.47
CA SER A 131 -22.42 33.77 47.19
C SER A 131 -22.06 33.81 45.70
N SER A 132 -21.83 35.01 45.16
CA SER A 132 -21.42 35.17 43.76
C SER A 132 -20.08 34.48 43.46
N VAL A 133 -19.22 34.29 44.46
CA VAL A 133 -17.93 33.59 44.32
C VAL A 133 -18.16 32.08 44.14
N ASP A 134 -19.08 31.49 44.91
CA ASP A 134 -19.43 30.08 44.78
C ASP A 134 -20.08 29.80 43.42
N LEU A 135 -20.99 30.69 42.99
CA LEU A 135 -21.64 30.59 41.69
C LEU A 135 -20.66 30.75 40.53
N LEU A 136 -19.70 31.67 40.62
CA LEU A 136 -18.63 31.81 39.63
C LEU A 136 -17.76 30.55 39.57
N GLY A 137 -17.41 29.98 40.72
CA GLY A 137 -16.63 28.74 40.80
C GLY A 137 -17.33 27.55 40.15
N ILE A 138 -18.66 27.46 40.26
CA ILE A 138 -19.47 26.46 39.57
C ILE A 138 -19.55 26.78 38.07
N ALA A 139 -19.89 28.02 37.70
CA ALA A 139 -20.06 28.46 36.31
C ALA A 139 -18.80 28.26 35.46
N MET A 140 -17.61 28.49 36.02
CA MET A 140 -16.33 28.27 35.32
C MET A 140 -16.04 26.79 35.00
N ARG A 141 -16.74 25.85 35.64
CA ARG A 141 -16.63 24.40 35.38
C ARG A 141 -17.69 23.88 34.41
N LEU A 142 -18.67 24.72 34.07
CA LEU A 142 -19.73 24.35 33.13
C LEU A 142 -19.23 24.46 31.69
N PRO A 143 -19.85 23.72 30.75
CA PRO A 143 -19.47 23.75 29.34
C PRO A 143 -19.40 25.18 28.79
N GLU A 144 -18.47 25.44 27.87
CA GLU A 144 -18.33 26.72 27.15
C GLU A 144 -17.97 27.96 28.01
N ALA A 145 -17.73 27.82 29.32
CA ALA A 145 -17.31 28.92 30.19
C ALA A 145 -15.93 29.49 29.79
N ILE A 146 -15.07 28.64 29.23
CA ILE A 146 -13.80 29.01 28.64
C ILE A 146 -13.92 28.79 27.13
N SER A 147 -13.66 29.84 26.38
CA SER A 147 -13.63 29.84 24.92
C SER A 147 -12.20 30.00 24.43
N THR A 148 -11.85 29.29 23.37
CA THR A 148 -10.66 29.63 22.58
C THR A 148 -11.21 30.32 21.34
N PRO A 149 -10.89 31.60 21.07
CA PRO A 149 -11.34 32.24 19.86
C PRO A 149 -10.86 31.41 18.66
N LEU A 150 -11.75 31.13 17.71
CA LEU A 150 -11.31 30.67 16.39
C LEU A 150 -10.53 31.84 15.79
N GLU A 151 -9.20 31.73 15.76
CA GLU A 151 -8.42 32.56 14.87
C GLU A 151 -8.80 32.18 13.43
N GLU A 152 -9.25 33.15 12.65
CA GLU A 152 -9.39 32.97 11.21
C GLU A 152 -8.02 32.56 10.66
N VAL A 153 -7.99 31.47 9.90
CA VAL A 153 -6.76 30.98 9.31
C VAL A 153 -6.33 31.96 8.24
N ASP A 154 -5.15 32.54 8.43
CA ASP A 154 -4.50 33.40 7.45
C ASP A 154 -4.31 32.67 6.12
N GLU A 155 -4.59 33.35 5.01
CA GLU A 155 -4.44 32.77 3.67
C GLU A 155 -2.97 32.46 3.35
N GLU A 156 -2.02 33.26 3.85
CA GLU A 156 -0.60 33.02 3.66
C GLU A 156 -0.15 31.74 4.40
N GLU A 157 -0.64 31.55 5.62
CA GLU A 157 -0.45 30.33 6.38
C GLU A 157 -1.03 29.11 5.67
N PHE A 158 -2.26 29.21 5.16
CA PHE A 158 -2.88 28.10 4.45
C PHE A 158 -2.08 27.70 3.20
N ALA A 159 -1.56 28.67 2.45
CA ALA A 159 -0.70 28.41 1.31
C ALA A 159 0.61 27.70 1.70
N LEU A 160 1.13 27.92 2.92
CA LEU A 160 2.27 27.16 3.44
C LEU A 160 1.87 25.73 3.81
N ILE A 161 0.68 25.53 4.38
CA ILE A 161 0.14 24.20 4.70
C ILE A 161 -0.04 23.38 3.41
N GLU A 162 -0.57 23.98 2.34
CA GLU A 162 -0.71 23.30 1.04
C GLU A 162 0.65 22.83 0.48
N LYS A 163 1.69 23.67 0.57
CA LYS A 163 3.05 23.28 0.17
C LYS A 163 3.57 22.12 1.02
N GLN A 164 3.32 22.15 2.32
CA GLN A 164 3.74 21.07 3.22
C GLN A 164 2.95 19.78 2.98
N LEU A 165 1.70 19.88 2.54
CA LEU A 165 0.91 18.72 2.13
C LEU A 165 1.54 18.03 0.92
N LEU A 166 1.99 18.80 -0.08
CA LEU A 166 2.69 18.25 -1.24
C LEU A 166 3.97 17.52 -0.84
N ILE A 167 4.76 18.09 0.08
CA ILE A 167 5.97 17.43 0.60
C ILE A 167 5.62 16.12 1.33
N ALA A 168 4.55 16.11 2.14
CA ALA A 168 4.10 14.88 2.79
C ALA A 168 3.66 13.81 1.79
N LEU A 169 2.98 14.20 0.70
CA LEU A 169 2.60 13.29 -0.38
C LEU A 169 3.82 12.74 -1.13
N GLU A 170 4.83 13.56 -1.39
CA GLU A 170 6.11 13.11 -1.98
C GLU A 170 6.81 12.09 -1.09
N HIS A 171 6.90 12.35 0.22
CA HIS A 171 7.46 11.39 1.17
C HIS A 171 6.69 10.06 1.17
N LEU A 172 5.36 10.11 1.05
CA LEU A 172 4.54 8.90 0.95
C LEU A 172 4.82 8.12 -0.35
N GLN A 173 4.95 8.80 -1.49
CA GLN A 173 5.26 8.17 -2.77
C GLN A 173 6.67 7.56 -2.78
N ASP A 174 7.66 8.25 -2.20
CA ASP A 174 9.02 7.72 -2.04
C ASP A 174 9.02 6.47 -1.14
N PHE A 175 8.27 6.50 -0.03
CA PHE A 175 8.10 5.32 0.83
C PHE A 175 7.52 4.13 0.05
N ARG A 176 6.42 4.35 -0.68
CA ARG A 176 5.78 3.30 -1.51
C ARG A 176 6.72 2.73 -2.56
N SER A 177 7.56 3.57 -3.16
CA SER A 177 8.51 3.17 -4.20
C SER A 177 9.67 2.34 -3.62
N LYS A 178 10.20 2.75 -2.47
CA LYS A 178 11.24 1.97 -1.75
C LYS A 178 10.72 0.61 -1.31
N GLU A 179 9.52 0.56 -0.74
CA GLU A 179 8.89 -0.71 -0.36
C GLU A 179 8.60 -1.59 -1.58
N GLY A 180 8.10 -1.01 -2.67
CA GLY A 180 7.87 -1.73 -3.92
C GLY A 180 9.15 -2.32 -4.53
N ALA A 181 10.29 -1.64 -4.42
CA ALA A 181 11.59 -2.19 -4.83
C ALA A 181 12.03 -3.39 -3.97
N ILE A 182 11.71 -3.40 -2.68
CA ILE A 182 11.96 -4.54 -1.78
C ILE A 182 11.06 -5.71 -2.19
N LEU A 183 9.77 -5.46 -2.40
CA LEU A 183 8.81 -6.47 -2.85
C LEU A 183 9.24 -7.09 -4.17
N LYS A 184 9.66 -6.29 -5.15
CA LYS A 184 10.16 -6.78 -6.45
C LYS A 184 11.32 -7.77 -6.29
N LYS A 185 12.27 -7.48 -5.38
CA LYS A 185 13.40 -8.39 -5.09
C LYS A 185 12.93 -9.68 -4.44
N ASP A 186 12.00 -9.61 -3.47
CA ASP A 186 11.45 -10.82 -2.86
C ASP A 186 10.70 -11.67 -3.89
N PHE A 187 9.83 -11.08 -4.72
CA PHE A 187 9.17 -11.81 -5.80
C PHE A 187 10.16 -12.49 -6.74
N SER A 188 11.20 -11.78 -7.18
CA SER A 188 12.22 -12.35 -8.07
C SER A 188 12.91 -13.55 -7.44
N LEU A 189 13.21 -13.48 -6.14
CA LEU A 189 13.77 -14.59 -5.37
C LEU A 189 12.79 -15.77 -5.30
N ARG A 190 11.52 -15.54 -4.96
CA ARG A 190 10.50 -16.60 -4.88
C ARG A 190 10.31 -17.29 -6.23
N ILE A 191 10.26 -16.52 -7.31
CA ILE A 191 10.13 -17.06 -8.66
C ILE A 191 11.35 -17.92 -9.03
N SER A 192 12.57 -17.44 -8.73
CA SER A 192 13.80 -18.21 -8.94
C SER A 192 13.78 -19.54 -8.18
N ASN A 193 13.35 -19.52 -6.91
CA ASN A 193 13.23 -20.75 -6.11
C ASN A 193 12.25 -21.75 -6.76
N ILE A 194 11.10 -21.28 -7.28
CA ILE A 194 10.14 -22.16 -7.96
C ILE A 194 10.75 -22.72 -9.26
N GLN A 195 11.50 -21.92 -10.02
CA GLN A 195 12.20 -22.38 -11.23
C GLN A 195 13.24 -23.47 -10.91
N GLU A 196 14.05 -23.28 -9.86
CA GLU A 196 15.03 -24.28 -9.42
C GLU A 196 14.36 -25.58 -8.95
N LEU A 197 13.25 -25.48 -8.21
CA LEU A 197 12.46 -26.64 -7.81
C LEU A 197 11.85 -27.35 -9.03
N LEU A 198 11.42 -26.61 -10.06
CA LEU A 198 10.88 -27.18 -11.29
C LEU A 198 11.94 -27.98 -12.07
N GLN A 199 13.18 -27.48 -12.13
CA GLN A 199 14.31 -28.22 -12.71
C GLN A 199 14.58 -29.54 -11.97
N GLN A 200 14.44 -29.57 -10.64
CA GLN A 200 14.56 -30.82 -9.88
C GLN A 200 13.44 -31.81 -10.21
N VAL A 201 12.23 -31.32 -10.50
CA VAL A 201 11.14 -32.19 -10.99
C VAL A 201 11.50 -32.78 -12.35
N GLU A 202 12.09 -32.02 -13.27
CA GLU A 202 12.48 -32.52 -14.59
C GLU A 202 13.43 -33.72 -14.50
N VAL A 203 14.45 -33.65 -13.65
CA VAL A 203 15.39 -34.76 -13.43
C VAL A 203 14.66 -36.01 -12.90
N LEU A 204 13.81 -35.84 -11.89
CA LEU A 204 13.05 -36.96 -11.33
C LEU A 204 12.01 -37.52 -12.30
N ASP A 205 11.47 -36.69 -13.18
CA ASP A 205 10.47 -37.06 -14.17
C ASP A 205 11.08 -37.97 -15.25
N GLU A 206 12.30 -37.69 -15.68
CA GLU A 206 13.06 -38.57 -16.57
C GLU A 206 13.30 -39.95 -15.94
N GLU A 207 13.74 -40.00 -14.68
CA GLU A 207 13.92 -41.25 -13.93
C GLU A 207 12.61 -42.02 -13.78
N ARG A 208 11.53 -41.32 -13.41
CA ARG A 208 10.19 -41.89 -13.27
C ARG A 208 9.71 -42.48 -14.59
N PHE A 209 9.87 -41.74 -15.69
CA PHE A 209 9.44 -42.17 -17.01
C PHE A 209 10.17 -43.43 -17.46
N GLN A 210 11.49 -43.50 -17.28
CA GLN A 210 12.26 -44.71 -17.58
C GLN A 210 11.83 -45.92 -16.73
N ALA A 211 11.57 -45.71 -15.43
CA ALA A 211 11.09 -46.76 -14.54
C ALA A 211 9.70 -47.28 -14.92
N ILE A 212 8.78 -46.39 -15.30
CA ILE A 212 7.44 -46.74 -15.79
C ILE A 212 7.56 -47.55 -17.08
N ARG A 213 8.35 -47.06 -18.05
CA ARG A 213 8.58 -47.75 -19.31
C ARG A 213 9.13 -49.17 -19.11
N SER A 214 10.18 -49.31 -18.32
CA SER A 214 10.81 -50.62 -18.02
C SER A 214 9.86 -51.58 -17.29
N ARG A 215 8.94 -51.06 -16.48
CA ARG A 215 7.89 -51.86 -15.84
C ARG A 215 6.82 -52.29 -16.83
N MET A 216 6.43 -51.40 -17.74
CA MET A 216 5.44 -51.69 -18.78
C MET A 216 5.98 -52.71 -19.78
N GLU A 217 7.23 -52.57 -20.25
CA GLU A 217 7.88 -53.54 -21.15
C GLU A 217 7.92 -54.95 -20.53
N ARG A 218 8.30 -55.07 -19.25
CA ARG A 218 8.26 -56.37 -18.55
C ARG A 218 6.84 -56.93 -18.41
N ALA A 219 5.87 -56.09 -18.08
CA ALA A 219 4.48 -56.53 -17.96
C ALA A 219 3.91 -57.03 -19.30
N ILE A 220 4.31 -56.41 -20.42
CA ILE A 220 3.97 -56.85 -21.78
C ILE A 220 4.56 -58.22 -22.07
N ASP A 221 5.84 -58.42 -21.80
CA ASP A 221 6.53 -59.69 -22.07
C ASP A 221 5.88 -60.88 -21.31
N GLU A 222 5.34 -60.65 -20.11
CA GLU A 222 4.66 -61.67 -19.31
C GLU A 222 3.28 -62.08 -19.85
N ILE A 223 2.59 -61.20 -20.58
CA ILE A 223 1.18 -61.39 -21.02
C ILE A 223 1.02 -61.42 -22.54
N ARG A 224 2.12 -61.36 -23.29
CA ARG A 224 2.16 -61.17 -24.75
C ARG A 224 1.32 -62.18 -25.55
N GLU A 225 1.16 -63.40 -25.06
CA GLU A 225 0.36 -64.44 -25.71
C GLU A 225 -1.15 -64.41 -25.36
N ARG A 226 -1.57 -63.54 -24.42
CA ARG A 226 -2.91 -63.56 -23.82
C ARG A 226 -3.71 -62.27 -24.00
N VAL A 227 -3.15 -61.25 -24.66
CA VAL A 227 -3.74 -59.91 -24.74
C VAL A 227 -3.85 -59.45 -26.19
N ASP A 228 -4.98 -58.80 -26.52
CA ASP A 228 -5.15 -58.08 -27.79
C ASP A 228 -4.21 -56.86 -27.81
N GLU A 229 -3.18 -56.92 -28.67
CA GLU A 229 -2.13 -55.89 -28.77
C GLU A 229 -2.72 -54.49 -29.04
N ASN A 230 -3.75 -54.37 -29.87
CA ASN A 230 -4.35 -53.07 -30.20
C ASN A 230 -5.04 -52.44 -28.99
N ARG A 231 -5.77 -53.25 -28.21
CA ARG A 231 -6.46 -52.75 -27.01
C ARG A 231 -5.46 -52.39 -25.92
N PHE A 232 -4.37 -53.14 -25.81
CA PHE A 232 -3.31 -52.85 -24.85
C PHE A 232 -2.56 -51.55 -25.18
N GLU A 233 -2.19 -51.32 -26.44
CA GLU A 233 -1.53 -50.08 -26.86
C GLU A 233 -2.40 -48.84 -26.59
N GLN A 234 -3.71 -48.93 -26.83
CA GLN A 234 -4.65 -47.85 -26.51
C GLN A 234 -4.69 -47.52 -25.03
N GLU A 235 -4.79 -48.53 -24.16
CA GLU A 235 -4.77 -48.34 -22.70
C GLU A 235 -3.41 -47.79 -22.25
N LEU A 236 -2.31 -48.25 -22.85
CA LEU A 236 -0.96 -47.77 -22.55
C LEU A 236 -0.81 -46.28 -22.84
N ILE A 237 -1.27 -45.83 -24.02
CA ILE A 237 -1.28 -44.42 -24.40
C ILE A 237 -2.13 -43.62 -23.41
N PHE A 238 -3.33 -44.08 -23.07
CA PHE A 238 -4.20 -43.45 -22.09
C PHE A 238 -3.54 -43.32 -20.71
N TYR A 239 -2.86 -44.36 -20.24
CA TYR A 239 -2.13 -44.32 -18.98
C TYR A 239 -0.92 -43.38 -19.01
N LEU A 240 -0.19 -43.31 -20.12
CA LEU A 240 0.94 -42.41 -20.30
C LEU A 240 0.49 -40.94 -20.35
N GLU A 241 -0.58 -40.62 -21.07
CA GLU A 241 -1.16 -39.26 -21.09
C GLU A 241 -1.57 -38.80 -19.68
N LYS A 242 -2.10 -39.72 -18.87
CA LYS A 242 -2.51 -39.41 -17.49
C LYS A 242 -1.31 -39.13 -16.57
N LEU A 243 -0.14 -39.68 -16.87
CA LEU A 243 1.10 -39.51 -16.11
C LEU A 243 2.02 -38.44 -16.68
N ASP A 244 1.73 -37.94 -17.88
CA ASP A 244 2.51 -36.90 -18.52
C ASP A 244 2.27 -35.54 -17.86
N ILE A 245 3.36 -34.93 -17.41
CA ILE A 245 3.41 -33.60 -16.77
C ILE A 245 4.11 -32.55 -17.64
N THR A 246 4.43 -32.90 -18.90
CA THR A 246 5.17 -32.02 -19.81
C THR A 246 4.44 -30.69 -20.03
N GLU A 247 3.12 -30.75 -20.22
CA GLU A 247 2.31 -29.54 -20.41
C GLU A 247 2.34 -28.64 -19.17
N GLU A 248 2.17 -29.20 -17.97
CA GLU A 248 2.20 -28.45 -16.71
C GLU A 248 3.55 -27.78 -16.48
N LYS A 249 4.67 -28.44 -16.81
CA LYS A 249 6.02 -27.86 -16.70
C LYS A 249 6.20 -26.67 -17.63
N VAL A 250 5.77 -26.79 -18.89
CA VAL A 250 5.85 -25.72 -19.89
C VAL A 250 4.95 -24.55 -19.51
N ARG A 251 3.69 -24.80 -19.12
CA ARG A 251 2.75 -23.76 -18.68
C ARG A 251 3.26 -23.04 -17.45
N LEU A 252 3.74 -23.77 -16.44
CA LEU A 252 4.31 -23.18 -15.23
C LEU A 252 5.52 -22.29 -15.56
N THR A 253 6.43 -22.76 -16.40
CA THR A 253 7.60 -21.97 -16.87
C THR A 253 7.16 -20.68 -17.55
N ASN A 254 6.16 -20.76 -18.44
CA ASN A 254 5.62 -19.59 -19.11
C ASN A 254 4.98 -18.60 -18.12
N HIS A 255 4.24 -19.09 -17.11
CA HIS A 255 3.66 -18.24 -16.08
C HIS A 255 4.73 -17.58 -15.20
N LEU A 256 5.79 -18.29 -14.83
CA LEU A 256 6.92 -17.75 -14.06
C LEU A 256 7.61 -16.60 -14.82
N ASN A 257 7.91 -16.82 -16.10
CA ASN A 257 8.52 -15.81 -16.96
C ASN A 257 7.58 -14.62 -17.18
N TYR A 258 6.28 -14.88 -17.36
CA TYR A 258 5.29 -13.83 -17.53
C TYR A 258 5.10 -13.00 -16.26
N PHE A 259 5.20 -13.62 -15.07
CA PHE A 259 5.20 -12.91 -13.80
C PHE A 259 6.38 -11.93 -13.73
N LEU A 260 7.61 -12.39 -14.03
CA LEU A 260 8.79 -11.53 -14.05
C LEU A 260 8.68 -10.39 -15.07
N ALA A 261 8.21 -10.67 -16.29
CA ALA A 261 7.99 -9.63 -17.28
C ALA A 261 6.96 -8.58 -16.80
N THR A 262 5.90 -9.03 -16.14
CA THR A 262 4.86 -8.14 -15.58
C THR A 262 5.40 -7.26 -14.43
N LEU A 263 6.41 -7.72 -13.69
CA LEU A 263 7.10 -6.91 -12.66
C LEU A 263 7.96 -5.77 -13.24
N GLU A 264 8.31 -5.85 -14.53
CA GLU A 264 9.09 -4.81 -15.24
C GLU A 264 8.19 -3.78 -15.94
N GLU A 265 6.88 -4.04 -16.04
CA GLU A 265 5.93 -3.11 -16.64
C GLU A 265 5.76 -1.85 -15.77
N THR A 266 5.53 -0.72 -16.43
CA THR A 266 5.40 0.60 -15.80
C THR A 266 4.02 0.87 -15.17
N GLN A 267 3.07 -0.06 -15.27
CA GLN A 267 1.72 0.13 -14.74
C GLN A 267 1.51 -0.64 -13.44
N SER A 268 0.67 -0.08 -12.57
CA SER A 268 0.14 -0.76 -11.38
C SER A 268 -0.51 -2.08 -11.80
N ASN A 269 0.06 -3.18 -11.32
CA ASN A 269 -0.18 -4.53 -11.86
C ASN A 269 -0.57 -5.56 -10.79
N GLY A 270 -0.87 -5.14 -9.55
CA GLY A 270 -1.17 -6.07 -8.46
C GLY A 270 -2.26 -7.09 -8.80
N ARG A 271 -3.34 -6.65 -9.47
CA ARG A 271 -4.42 -7.56 -9.91
C ARG A 271 -3.96 -8.57 -10.97
N LYS A 272 -3.17 -8.12 -11.94
CA LYS A 272 -2.63 -8.96 -13.03
C LYS A 272 -1.66 -10.00 -12.47
N LEU A 273 -0.75 -9.60 -11.59
CA LEU A 273 0.15 -10.49 -10.85
C LEU A 273 -0.63 -11.52 -10.03
N GLY A 274 -1.75 -11.11 -9.41
CA GLY A 274 -2.62 -12.02 -8.67
C GLY A 274 -3.24 -13.11 -9.54
N PHE A 275 -3.67 -12.77 -10.76
CA PHE A 275 -4.15 -13.77 -11.73
C PHE A 275 -3.03 -14.72 -12.17
N ILE A 276 -1.84 -14.21 -12.46
CA ILE A 276 -0.70 -15.06 -12.86
C ILE A 276 -0.34 -16.03 -11.73
N ALA A 277 -0.26 -15.55 -10.48
CA ALA A 277 -0.02 -16.40 -9.32
C ALA A 277 -1.11 -17.48 -9.12
N GLN A 278 -2.35 -17.17 -9.47
CA GLN A 278 -3.43 -18.16 -9.45
C GLN A 278 -3.20 -19.27 -10.50
N GLU A 279 -2.84 -18.91 -11.73
CA GLU A 279 -2.55 -19.90 -12.78
C GLU A 279 -1.30 -20.73 -12.46
N MET A 280 -0.22 -20.12 -11.92
CA MET A 280 0.93 -20.86 -11.39
C MET A 280 0.50 -21.92 -10.37
N GLY A 281 -0.43 -21.57 -9.47
CA GLY A 281 -0.98 -22.51 -8.49
C GLY A 281 -1.77 -23.65 -9.11
N ARG A 282 -2.47 -23.42 -10.22
CA ARG A 282 -3.18 -24.49 -10.96
C ARG A 282 -2.20 -25.49 -11.55
N GLU A 283 -1.12 -25.02 -12.16
CA GLU A 283 -0.10 -25.89 -12.74
C GLU A 283 0.64 -26.68 -11.66
N ILE A 284 1.05 -26.05 -10.56
CA ILE A 284 1.72 -26.73 -9.44
C ILE A 284 0.81 -27.81 -8.82
N ASN A 285 -0.49 -27.54 -8.70
CA ASN A 285 -1.45 -28.54 -8.19
C ASN A 285 -1.60 -29.73 -9.14
N THR A 286 -1.67 -29.47 -10.44
CA THR A 286 -1.86 -30.50 -11.46
C THR A 286 -0.59 -31.36 -11.61
N LEU A 287 0.59 -30.73 -11.56
CA LEU A 287 1.88 -31.42 -11.50
C LEU A 287 1.93 -32.36 -10.28
N GLY A 288 1.49 -31.87 -9.12
CA GLY A 288 1.35 -32.70 -7.92
C GLY A 288 0.40 -33.87 -8.11
N SER A 289 -0.83 -33.66 -8.60
CA SER A 289 -1.81 -34.74 -8.73
C SER A 289 -1.41 -35.82 -9.76
N LYS A 290 -0.71 -35.44 -10.83
CA LYS A 290 -0.23 -36.36 -11.88
C LYS A 290 1.07 -37.09 -11.52
N ALA A 291 1.95 -36.48 -10.71
CA ALA A 291 3.31 -36.99 -10.53
C ALA A 291 3.40 -38.37 -9.89
N ASN A 292 2.46 -38.71 -9.00
CA ASN A 292 2.40 -39.99 -8.26
C ASN A 292 3.77 -40.52 -7.76
N HIS A 293 4.65 -39.62 -7.33
CA HIS A 293 6.03 -39.93 -6.94
C HIS A 293 6.39 -39.13 -5.68
N ALA A 294 6.80 -39.83 -4.61
CA ALA A 294 6.96 -39.23 -3.28
C ALA A 294 7.94 -38.04 -3.25
N ALA A 295 9.11 -38.17 -3.91
CA ALA A 295 10.09 -37.09 -3.97
C ALA A 295 9.54 -35.85 -4.71
N MET A 296 8.76 -36.05 -5.78
CA MET A 296 8.15 -34.92 -6.51
C MET A 296 7.06 -34.25 -5.68
N GLN A 297 6.30 -35.00 -4.88
CA GLN A 297 5.31 -34.41 -3.96
C GLN A 297 5.97 -33.48 -2.94
N GLN A 298 7.14 -33.85 -2.42
CA GLN A 298 7.89 -32.99 -1.51
C GLN A 298 8.30 -31.68 -2.18
N ILE A 299 8.80 -31.74 -3.41
CA ILE A 299 9.15 -30.55 -4.19
C ILE A 299 7.90 -29.69 -4.47
N VAL A 300 6.77 -30.30 -4.82
CA VAL A 300 5.49 -29.58 -5.03
C VAL A 300 5.05 -28.82 -3.78
N VAL A 301 5.22 -29.40 -2.59
CA VAL A 301 4.93 -28.70 -1.32
C VAL A 301 5.84 -27.49 -1.16
N LEU A 302 7.13 -27.60 -1.49
CA LEU A 302 8.06 -26.47 -1.44
C LEU A 302 7.67 -25.37 -2.44
N MET A 303 7.28 -25.72 -3.67
CA MET A 303 6.79 -24.74 -4.65
C MET A 303 5.53 -24.02 -4.15
N LYS A 304 4.60 -24.75 -3.51
CA LYS A 304 3.39 -24.17 -2.92
C LYS A 304 3.71 -23.18 -1.81
N ASN A 305 4.71 -23.48 -0.98
CA ASN A 305 5.14 -22.57 0.08
C ASN A 305 5.69 -21.26 -0.48
N GLU A 306 6.51 -21.32 -1.53
CA GLU A 306 7.00 -20.10 -2.19
C GLU A 306 5.88 -19.34 -2.90
N LEU A 307 4.95 -20.04 -3.55
CA LEU A 307 3.79 -19.43 -4.19
C LEU A 307 2.86 -18.72 -3.18
N GLU A 308 2.67 -19.28 -1.99
CA GLU A 308 1.79 -18.66 -1.00
C GLU A 308 2.35 -17.33 -0.51
N LYS A 309 3.67 -17.25 -0.29
CA LYS A 309 4.36 -15.98 0.01
C LYS A 309 4.18 -14.96 -1.12
N ILE A 310 4.23 -15.40 -2.37
CA ILE A 310 3.95 -14.54 -3.53
C ILE A 310 2.51 -13.99 -3.43
N LYS A 311 1.51 -14.86 -3.23
CA LYS A 311 0.10 -14.42 -3.17
C LYS A 311 -0.15 -13.42 -2.03
N GLU A 312 0.43 -13.65 -0.87
CA GLU A 312 0.32 -12.74 0.27
C GLU A 312 0.88 -11.35 -0.06
N GLN A 313 2.07 -11.29 -0.67
CA GLN A 313 2.72 -10.02 -1.00
C GLN A 313 2.10 -9.30 -2.18
N VAL A 314 1.51 -10.03 -3.15
CA VAL A 314 0.84 -9.42 -4.31
C VAL A 314 -0.30 -8.51 -3.87
N LEU A 315 -0.96 -8.81 -2.76
CA LEU A 315 -2.01 -7.96 -2.19
C LEU A 315 -1.49 -6.57 -1.77
N ASN A 316 -0.19 -6.42 -1.56
CA ASN A 316 0.45 -5.18 -1.16
C ASN A 316 0.96 -4.34 -2.35
N ILE A 317 0.85 -4.83 -3.60
CA ILE A 317 1.21 -4.05 -4.78
C ILE A 317 0.03 -3.17 -5.21
N LEU A 318 0.29 -1.89 -5.48
CA LEU A 318 -0.70 -0.91 -5.96
C LEU A 318 -1.41 -1.39 -7.22
#